data_AF-A0A967W178-F1
#
_entry.id   AF-A0A967W178-F1
#
_cell.length_a   1.000
_cell.length_b   1.000
_cell.length_c   1.000
_cell.angle_alpha   90.00
_cell.angle_beta   90.00
_cell.angle_gamma   90.00
#
_symmetry.space_group_name_H-M   'P 1'
#
loop_
_entity.id
_entity.type
_entity.pdbx_description
1 polymer ?
#
loop_
_entity_poly.entity_id
_entity_poly.type
_entity_poly.pdbx_seq_one_letter_code
_entity_poly.pdbx_strand_id
1 'polypeptide(L)' 'LHELIDNDKTNVVVDLGKVKFMNSSGLGMLIGALTTMKKAGGDLRIANPTDKIESLLIITKLIT' A
#
# COMPACT_ATOMS: atom_id res chain seq x y z
N LEU A 1 10.84 3.98 -0.59
CA LEU A 1 10.70 2.64 0.04
C LEU A 1 12.06 2.01 0.28
N HIS A 2 12.90 1.82 -0.74
CA HIS A 2 14.27 1.29 -0.57
C HIS A 2 15.11 2.12 0.42
N GLU A 3 15.11 3.44 0.29
CA GLU A 3 15.78 4.31 1.28
C GLU A 3 15.24 4.13 2.71
N LEU A 4 13.94 3.87 2.88
CA LEU A 4 13.38 3.60 4.21
C LEU A 4 13.89 2.25 4.74
N ILE A 5 13.98 1.23 3.89
CA ILE A 5 14.54 -0.07 4.23
C ILE A 5 16.03 0.06 4.60
N ASP A 6 16.81 0.82 3.84
CA ASP A 6 18.23 1.04 4.09
C ASP A 6 18.47 1.74 5.44
N ASN A 7 17.47 2.48 5.93
CA ASN A 7 17.44 3.13 7.24
C ASN A 7 16.69 2.30 8.31
N ASP A 8 16.46 1.01 8.08
CA ASP A 8 15.79 0.06 8.98
C ASP A 8 14.34 0.46 9.37
N LYS A 9 13.69 1.25 8.50
CA LYS A 9 12.28 1.67 8.62
C LYS A 9 11.41 0.82 7.69
N THR A 10 11.03 -0.36 8.16
CA THR A 10 10.33 -1.37 7.33
C THR A 10 8.82 -1.40 7.54
N ASN A 11 8.30 -0.66 8.53
CA ASN A 11 6.87 -0.53 8.81
C ASN A 11 6.34 0.83 8.32
N VAL A 12 5.44 0.79 7.34
CA VAL A 12 4.94 1.99 6.65
C VAL A 12 3.42 2.03 6.65
N VAL A 13 2.85 3.21 6.89
CA VAL A 13 1.43 3.49 6.69
C VAL A 13 1.26 4.46 5.52
N VAL A 14 0.43 4.09 4.55
CA VAL A 14 0.10 4.90 3.38
C VAL A 14 -1.29 5.49 3.57
N ASP A 15 -1.36 6.81 3.77
CA ASP A 15 -2.62 7.55 3.87
C ASP A 15 -3.17 7.89 2.48
N LEU A 16 -4.36 7.38 2.18
CA LEU A 16 -5.07 7.59 0.91
C LEU A 16 -6.23 8.59 1.03
N GLY A 17 -6.36 9.32 2.15
CA GLY A 17 -7.51 10.21 2.41
C GLY A 17 -7.67 11.35 1.41
N LYS A 18 -6.62 11.69 0.66
CA LYS A 18 -6.65 12.70 -0.42
C LYS A 18 -6.69 12.09 -1.82
N VAL A 19 -6.67 10.77 -1.93
CA VAL A 19 -6.66 10.06 -3.21
C VAL A 19 -8.10 9.81 -3.64
N LYS A 20 -8.53 10.52 -4.69
CA LYS A 20 -9.90 10.45 -5.21
C LYS A 20 -10.11 9.31 -6.21
N PHE A 21 -9.05 8.87 -6.87
CA PHE A 21 -9.12 7.87 -7.92
C PHE A 21 -7.84 7.05 -7.97
N MET A 22 -7.98 5.77 -8.32
CA MET A 22 -6.89 4.84 -8.54
C MET A 22 -7.22 3.97 -9.75
N ASN A 23 -6.22 3.74 -10.60
CA ASN A 23 -6.31 2.84 -11.75
C ASN A 23 -5.52 1.54 -11.50
N SER A 24 -5.43 0.69 -12.52
CA SER A 24 -4.69 -0.58 -12.48
C SER A 24 -3.20 -0.41 -12.13
N SER A 25 -2.55 0.62 -12.67
CA SER A 25 -1.13 0.90 -12.38
C SER A 25 -0.92 1.32 -10.92
N GLY A 26 -1.78 2.20 -10.38
CA GLY A 26 -1.71 2.63 -8.98
C GLY A 26 -1.91 1.46 -8.02
N LEU A 27 -2.86 0.60 -8.33
CA LEU A 27 -3.09 -0.63 -7.57
C LEU A 27 -1.88 -1.57 -7.64
N GLY A 28 -1.33 -1.80 -8.83
CA GLY A 28 -0.13 -2.63 -9.02
C GLY A 28 1.08 -2.10 -8.25
N MET A 29 1.23 -0.77 -8.16
CA MET A 29 2.25 -0.14 -7.32
C MET A 29 2.03 -0.41 -5.83
N LEU A 30 0.79 -0.37 -5.33
CA LEU A 30 0.50 -0.72 -3.93
C LEU A 30 0.80 -2.19 -3.62
N ILE A 31 0.46 -3.12 -4.52
CA ILE A 31 0.83 -4.54 -4.39
C ILE A 31 2.35 -4.70 -4.35
N GLY A 32 3.05 -4.04 -5.25
CA GLY A 32 4.51 -4.04 -5.29
C GLY A 32 5.10 -3.49 -4.01
N ALA A 33 4.60 -2.36 -3.52
CA ALA A 33 5.04 -1.73 -2.27
C ALA A 33 4.84 -2.64 -1.06
N LEU A 34 3.66 -3.27 -0.93
CA LEU A 34 3.37 -4.24 0.13
C LEU A 34 4.33 -5.42 0.08
N THR A 35 4.58 -5.96 -1.11
CA THR A 35 5.51 -7.07 -1.31
C THR A 35 6.94 -6.68 -0.94
N THR A 36 7.37 -5.48 -1.33
CA THR A 36 8.71 -4.96 -1.01
C THR A 36 8.91 -4.78 0.48
N MET A 37 7.94 -4.19 1.20
CA MET A 37 8.04 -4.03 2.67
C MET A 37 8.04 -5.38 3.40
N LYS A 38 7.16 -6.32 2.99
CA LYS A 38 7.14 -7.68 3.56
C LYS A 38 8.45 -8.43 3.34
N LYS A 39 9.06 -8.33 2.15
CA LYS A 39 10.37 -8.94 1.87
C LYS A 39 11.50 -8.35 2.71
N ALA A 40 11.37 -7.08 3.10
CA ALA A 40 12.29 -6.43 4.02
C ALA A 40 12.00 -6.75 5.51
N GLY A 41 11.08 -7.67 5.81
CA GLY A 41 10.76 -8.07 7.19
C GLY A 41 9.81 -7.13 7.93
N GLY A 42 9.20 -6.15 7.24
CA GLY A 42 8.21 -5.25 7.81
C GLY A 42 6.82 -5.41 7.20
N ASP A 43 6.03 -4.35 7.26
CA ASP A 43 4.65 -4.33 6.80
C ASP A 43 4.29 -2.99 6.14
N LEU A 44 3.29 -3.01 5.25
CA LEU A 44 2.70 -1.82 4.68
C LEU A 44 1.19 -1.86 4.90
N ARG A 45 0.67 -0.82 5.56
CA ARG A 45 -0.77 -0.69 5.82
C ARG A 45 -1.36 0.52 5.12
N ILE A 46 -2.63 0.44 4.78
CA ILE A 46 -3.39 1.51 4.15
C ILE A 46 -4.19 2.23 5.24
N ALA A 47 -4.20 3.56 5.22
CA ALA A 47 -5.04 4.40 6.07
C ALA A 47 -5.95 5.28 5.20
N ASN A 48 -7.17 5.55 5.69
CA ASN A 48 -8.17 6.42 5.05
C ASN A 48 -8.40 6.14 3.54
N PRO A 49 -8.57 4.89 3.08
CA PRO A 49 -9.00 4.68 1.70
C PRO A 49 -10.41 5.29 1.53
N THR A 50 -10.66 5.92 0.39
CA THR A 50 -12.05 6.23 0.01
C THR A 50 -12.79 4.93 -0.29
N ASP A 51 -14.12 4.89 -0.13
CA ASP A 51 -14.94 3.68 -0.37
C ASP A 51 -14.66 3.01 -1.72
N LYS A 52 -14.41 3.84 -2.75
CA LYS A 52 -14.06 3.38 -4.10
C LYS A 52 -12.70 2.68 -4.12
N ILE A 53 -11.70 3.23 -3.43
CA ILE A 53 -10.37 2.62 -3.33
C ILE A 53 -10.45 1.35 -2.48
N GLU A 54 -11.15 1.40 -1.34
CA GLU A 54 -11.34 0.25 -0.46
C GLU A 54 -11.97 -0.93 -1.23
N SER A 55 -13.03 -0.68 -2.01
CA SER A 55 -13.65 -1.67 -2.87
C SER A 55 -12.65 -2.30 -3.85
N LEU A 56 -11.77 -1.51 -4.45
CA LEU A 56 -10.71 -2.02 -5.35
C LEU A 56 -9.68 -2.88 -4.61
N LEU A 57 -9.29 -2.50 -3.39
CA LEU A 57 -8.32 -3.22 -2.58
C LEU A 57 -8.90 -4.58 -2.09
N ILE A 58 -10.19 -4.64 -1.73
CA ILE A 58 -10.87 -5.87 -1.32
C ILE A 58 -10.95 -6.87 -2.49
N ILE A 59 -11.39 -6.42 -3.67
CA ILE A 59 -11.50 -7.29 -4.87
C ILE A 59 -10.15 -7.93 -5.21
N THR A 60 -9.06 -7.19 -4.96
CA THR A 60 -7.70 -7.63 -5.29
C THR A 60 -7.00 -8.38 -4.16
N LYS A 61 -7.73 -8.66 -3.06
CA LYS A 61 -7.24 -9.37 -1.86
C LYS A 61 -6.00 -8.72 -1.24
N LEU A 62 -5.88 -7.40 -1.40
CA LEU A 62 -4.78 -6.59 -0.89
C LEU A 62 -4.97 -6.28 0.60
N ILE A 63 -6.22 -6.18 1.01
CA ILE A 63 -6.68 -6.06 2.39
C ILE A 63 -7.77 -7.11 2.61
N THR A 64 -7.86 -7.66 3.82
CA THR A 64 -8.88 -8.66 4.23
C THR A 64 -9.64 -8.12 5.43
#